data_AF-A0A183CZJ9-F1
#
_entry.id   AF-A0A183CZJ9-F1
#
_cell.length_a   1.000
_cell.length_b   1.000
_cell.length_c   1.000
_cell.angle_alpha   90.00
_cell.angle_beta   90.00
_cell.angle_gamma   90.00
#
_symmetry.space_group_name_H-M   'P 1'
#
loop_
_entity.id
_entity.type
_entity.pdbx_description
1 polymer ?
#
loop_
_entity_poly.entity_id
_entity_poly.type
_entity_poly.pdbx_seq_one_letter_code
_entity_poly.pdbx_strand_id
1 'polypeptide(L)'
;MKCTRKSVLRDEKKKLFQPKRTATKLNFRNAASGPNPDDVMASCYTDSGGRFDLHGNSYELSTIDPEVRIYHDCNDYGRPCQREWIIRIPDRYVSSGAVASRTMELGELNLEVELEDEDQECVHN
;
A
#
# COMPACT_ATOMS: atom_id res chain seq x y z
N MET A 1 -2.19 -4.95 7.74
CA MET A 1 -2.13 -3.49 7.89
C MET A 1 -3.22 -3.05 8.85
N LYS A 2 -2.90 -2.22 9.83
CA LYS A 2 -3.89 -1.74 10.81
C LYS A 2 -3.67 -0.28 11.13
N CYS A 3 -4.76 0.44 11.37
CA CYS A 3 -4.76 1.74 12.04
C CYS A 3 -4.98 1.48 13.54
N THR A 4 -3.90 1.21 14.29
CA THR A 4 -3.99 0.85 15.71
C THR A 4 -3.75 2.05 16.59
N ARG A 5 -4.78 2.44 17.33
CA ARG A 5 -4.75 3.49 18.34
C ARG A 5 -3.54 3.37 19.27
N LYS A 6 -2.60 4.31 19.23
CA LYS A 6 -1.64 4.47 20.33
C LYS A 6 -2.34 4.99 21.59
N SER A 7 -2.36 4.17 22.64
CA SER A 7 -2.34 4.65 24.03
C SER A 7 -0.88 4.90 24.42
N VAL A 8 -0.28 5.99 23.96
CA VAL A 8 1.05 6.41 24.42
C VAL A 8 0.97 7.82 25.02
N LEU A 9 1.03 7.80 26.35
CA LEU A 9 1.25 8.87 27.33
C LEU A 9 0.25 10.03 27.39
N ARG A 10 -0.24 10.24 28.62
CA ARG A 10 -1.18 11.27 29.05
C ARG A 10 -0.62 12.66 28.73
N ASP A 11 -1.30 13.36 27.83
CA ASP A 11 -1.52 14.80 27.98
C ASP A 11 -3.02 15.03 27.76
N GLU A 12 -3.67 15.69 28.72
CA GLU A 12 -5.10 15.54 29.06
C GLU A 12 -6.09 16.16 28.06
N LYS A 13 -5.74 16.31 26.79
CA LYS A 13 -6.65 16.88 25.77
C LYS A 13 -6.49 16.23 24.40
N LYS A 14 -6.82 14.94 24.26
CA LYS A 14 -6.92 14.33 22.92
C LYS A 14 -8.27 13.69 22.69
N LYS A 15 -9.00 14.31 21.75
CA LYS A 15 -10.30 13.86 21.22
C LYS A 15 -10.21 12.39 20.84
N LEU A 16 -11.28 11.67 21.15
CA LEU A 16 -11.43 10.26 20.87
C LEU A 16 -11.50 10.04 19.36
N PHE A 17 -10.38 9.98 18.64
CA PHE A 17 -10.39 9.55 17.24
C PHE A 17 -10.62 8.04 17.23
N GLN A 18 -11.76 7.62 16.68
CA GLN A 18 -12.10 6.21 16.58
C GLN A 18 -11.18 5.53 15.56
N PRO A 19 -10.79 4.25 15.77
CA PRO A 19 -10.16 3.48 14.71
C PRO A 19 -11.16 3.33 13.58
N LYS A 20 -11.02 4.13 12.51
CA LYS A 20 -11.65 3.78 11.25
C LYS A 20 -10.95 2.52 10.77
N ARG A 21 -11.63 1.37 10.85
CA ARG A 21 -11.25 0.17 10.10
C ARG A 21 -11.59 0.44 8.63
N THR A 22 -10.83 1.32 8.00
CA THR A 22 -10.97 1.59 6.58
C THR A 22 -10.27 0.49 5.82
N ALA A 23 -11.00 -0.16 4.92
CA ALA A 23 -10.42 -1.04 3.94
C ALA A 23 -9.30 -0.27 3.21
N THR A 24 -8.08 -0.77 3.32
CA THR A 24 -6.90 -0.15 2.70
C THR A 24 -6.80 -0.67 1.28
N LYS A 25 -6.70 0.21 0.28
CA LYS A 25 -6.55 -0.18 -1.11
C LYS A 25 -5.07 -0.43 -1.40
N LEU A 26 -4.77 -1.51 -2.10
CA LEU A 26 -3.44 -1.81 -2.58
C LEU A 26 -3.47 -1.87 -4.11
N ASN A 27 -2.51 -1.21 -4.76
CA ASN A 27 -2.23 -1.37 -6.18
C ASN A 27 -0.84 -1.96 -6.35
N PHE A 28 -0.74 -3.07 -7.07
CA PHE A 28 0.55 -3.64 -7.48
C PHE A 28 0.90 -3.14 -8.87
N ARG A 29 2.05 -2.50 -9.00
CA ARG A 29 2.43 -1.75 -10.20
C ARG A 29 3.82 -2.12 -10.70
N ASN A 30 4.03 -2.00 -12.01
CA ASN A 30 5.36 -2.03 -12.61
C ASN A 30 5.80 -0.57 -12.81
N ALA A 31 6.91 -0.14 -12.20
CA ALA A 31 7.39 1.24 -12.28
C ALA A 31 8.32 1.50 -13.48
N ALA A 32 8.48 0.53 -14.39
CA ALA A 32 9.40 0.63 -15.52
C ALA A 32 8.94 1.68 -16.55
N SER A 33 9.86 2.53 -17.02
CA SER A 33 9.62 3.55 -18.05
C SER A 33 9.66 2.97 -19.47
N GLY A 34 8.83 1.97 -19.76
CA GLY A 34 8.73 1.27 -21.05
C GLY A 34 7.58 1.78 -21.95
N PRO A 35 7.53 1.35 -23.24
CA PRO A 35 6.52 1.79 -24.20
C PRO A 35 5.10 1.24 -23.98
N ASN A 36 4.88 0.41 -22.94
CA ASN A 36 3.57 -0.12 -22.58
C ASN A 36 3.18 0.33 -21.15
N PRO A 37 2.68 1.56 -20.97
CA PRO A 37 2.37 2.16 -19.66
C PRO A 37 1.03 1.67 -19.09
N ASP A 38 0.82 0.35 -19.05
CA ASP A 38 -0.29 -0.26 -18.30
C ASP A 38 0.24 -0.65 -16.90
N ASP A 39 0.39 0.37 -16.05
CA ASP A 39 1.20 0.33 -14.83
C ASP A 39 0.58 -0.44 -13.66
N VAL A 40 -0.60 -1.04 -13.78
CA VAL A 40 -1.27 -1.78 -12.68
C VAL A 40 -1.42 -3.26 -13.04
N MET A 41 -0.68 -4.11 -12.33
CA MET A 41 -0.74 -5.57 -12.50
C MET A 41 -1.87 -6.20 -11.68
N ALA A 42 -2.20 -5.63 -10.52
CA ALA A 42 -3.28 -6.10 -9.66
C ALA A 42 -3.75 -5.02 -8.68
N SER A 43 -4.97 -5.16 -8.17
CA SER A 43 -5.45 -4.34 -7.06
C SER A 43 -6.33 -5.15 -6.11
N CYS A 44 -6.28 -4.82 -4.82
CA CYS A 44 -7.15 -5.42 -3.82
C CYS A 44 -7.45 -4.45 -2.67
N TYR A 45 -8.37 -4.85 -1.81
CA TYR A 45 -8.58 -4.21 -0.52
C TYR A 45 -8.19 -5.18 0.59
N THR A 46 -7.67 -4.65 1.70
CA THR A 46 -7.49 -5.46 2.90
C THR A 46 -8.82 -5.96 3.45
N ASP A 47 -8.82 -7.16 4.03
CA ASP A 47 -9.97 -7.67 4.78
C ASP A 47 -10.23 -6.91 6.09
N SER A 48 -11.26 -7.32 6.83
CA SER A 48 -11.64 -6.69 8.11
C SER A 48 -10.59 -6.84 9.23
N GLY A 49 -9.65 -7.77 9.08
CA GLY A 49 -8.48 -7.96 9.94
C GLY A 49 -7.22 -7.25 9.45
N GLY A 50 -7.31 -6.56 8.30
CA GLY A 50 -6.19 -5.88 7.68
C GLY A 50 -5.27 -6.79 6.84
N ARG A 51 -5.68 -8.01 6.52
CA ARG A 51 -4.88 -8.96 5.72
C ARG A 51 -5.14 -8.74 4.23
N PHE A 52 -4.15 -9.09 3.42
CA PHE A 52 -4.24 -9.05 1.96
C PHE A 52 -3.32 -10.13 1.39
N ASP A 53 -3.65 -10.59 0.20
CA ASP A 53 -2.79 -11.40 -0.66
C ASP A 53 -2.89 -10.79 -2.06
N LEU A 54 -1.76 -10.45 -2.65
CA LEU A 54 -1.68 -9.67 -3.88
C LEU A 54 -0.60 -10.27 -4.78
N HIS A 55 -1.01 -10.64 -5.98
CA HIS A 55 -0.14 -11.20 -7.01
C HIS A 55 -0.52 -10.57 -8.35
N GLY A 56 0.45 -10.41 -9.22
CA GLY A 56 0.27 -9.88 -10.56
C GLY A 56 1.41 -10.31 -11.46
N ASN A 57 1.22 -10.14 -12.76
CA ASN A 57 2.26 -10.34 -13.77
C ASN A 57 2.19 -9.22 -14.81
N SER A 58 3.28 -9.03 -15.54
CA SER A 58 3.35 -8.15 -16.71
C SER A 58 4.14 -8.84 -17.81
N TYR A 59 3.83 -8.50 -19.06
CA TYR A 59 4.59 -8.93 -20.24
C TYR A 59 5.57 -7.83 -20.63
N GLU A 60 6.76 -7.86 -20.03
CA GLU A 60 7.85 -6.93 -20.34
C GLU A 60 9.00 -7.63 -21.08
N LEU A 61 9.71 -6.89 -21.93
CA LEU A 61 10.97 -7.35 -22.51
C LEU A 61 12.14 -7.29 -21.50
N SER A 62 12.06 -6.38 -20.53
CA SER A 62 13.03 -6.24 -19.44
C SER A 62 12.51 -6.88 -18.14
N THR A 63 13.35 -6.89 -17.11
CA THR A 63 12.89 -7.16 -15.74
C THR A 63 11.88 -6.07 -15.35
N ILE A 64 10.78 -6.49 -14.69
CA ILE A 64 9.82 -5.56 -14.09
C ILE A 64 10.43 -4.90 -12.85
N ASP A 65 9.97 -3.69 -12.53
CA ASP A 65 10.32 -2.93 -11.31
C ASP A 65 9.07 -2.83 -10.40
N PRO A 66 8.70 -3.91 -9.68
CA PRO A 66 7.42 -3.93 -8.99
C PRO A 66 7.38 -3.07 -7.74
N GLU A 67 6.27 -2.36 -7.55
CA GLU A 67 5.96 -1.62 -6.33
C GLU A 67 4.51 -1.86 -5.87
N VAL A 68 4.31 -1.85 -4.56
CA VAL A 68 2.97 -1.87 -3.94
C VAL A 68 2.66 -0.47 -3.44
N ARG A 69 1.59 0.12 -3.97
CA ARG A 69 1.03 1.40 -3.52
C ARG A 69 -0.11 1.13 -2.56
N ILE A 70 -0.04 1.70 -1.36
CA ILE A 70 -0.99 1.51 -0.27
C ILE A 70 -1.71 2.83 -0.03
N TYR A 71 -3.03 2.83 -0.21
CA TYR A 71 -3.88 4.01 0.00
C TYR A 71 -4.71 3.86 1.27
N HIS A 72 -4.62 4.83 2.18
CA HIS A 72 -5.31 4.78 3.46
C HIS A 72 -5.71 6.14 4.02
N ASP A 73 -6.70 6.10 4.93
CA ASP A 73 -7.22 7.30 5.62
C ASP A 73 -6.76 7.40 7.09
N CYS A 74 -5.84 6.53 7.52
CA CYS A 74 -5.33 6.57 8.90
C CYS A 74 -4.61 7.91 9.15
N ASN A 75 -4.96 8.60 10.25
CA ASN A 75 -4.48 9.96 10.56
C ASN A 75 -4.62 10.98 9.42
N ASP A 76 -5.56 10.78 8.49
CA ASP A 76 -5.77 11.69 7.37
C ASP A 76 -6.69 12.88 7.69
N TYR A 77 -7.35 12.86 8.86
CA TYR A 77 -8.22 13.94 9.35
C TYR A 77 -9.42 14.28 8.43
N GLY A 78 -9.78 13.36 7.53
CA GLY A 78 -10.92 13.52 6.61
C GLY A 78 -10.62 14.45 5.44
N ARG A 79 -9.37 14.47 4.97
CA ARG A 79 -9.01 15.15 3.73
C ARG A 79 -9.62 14.40 2.55
N PRO A 80 -9.82 15.07 1.40
CA PRO A 80 -10.42 14.44 0.22
C PRO A 80 -9.49 13.42 -0.47
N CYS A 81 -8.19 13.46 -0.19
CA CYS A 81 -7.18 12.62 -0.82
C CYS A 81 -6.67 11.60 0.17
N GLN A 82 -6.39 10.39 -0.29
CA GLN A 82 -5.86 9.34 0.57
C GLN A 82 -4.34 9.50 0.68
N ARG A 83 -3.79 9.14 1.83
CA ARG A 83 -2.35 9.01 2.02
C ARG A 83 -1.84 7.81 1.23
N GLU A 84 -0.70 7.95 0.55
CA GLU A 84 -0.10 6.93 -0.31
C GLU A 84 1.29 6.53 0.19
N TRP A 85 1.47 5.24 0.50
CA TRP A 85 2.80 4.66 0.68
C TRP A 85 3.21 3.87 -0.54
N ILE A 86 4.46 4.05 -0.96
CA ILE A 86 5.06 3.28 -2.06
C ILE A 86 6.11 2.34 -1.47
N ILE A 87 5.90 1.03 -1.61
CA ILE A 87 6.86 0.01 -1.19
C ILE A 87 7.40 -0.71 -2.42
N ARG A 88 8.69 -0.51 -2.71
CA ARG A 88 9.39 -1.25 -3.76
C ARG A 88 9.59 -2.71 -3.37
N ILE A 89 9.32 -3.61 -4.29
CA ILE A 89 9.53 -5.05 -4.12
C ILE A 89 10.91 -5.40 -4.68
N PRO A 90 11.83 -5.94 -3.85
CA PRO A 90 13.17 -6.28 -4.32
C PRO A 90 13.17 -7.37 -5.41
N ASP A 91 14.09 -7.26 -6.38
CA ASP A 91 14.22 -8.15 -7.54
C ASP A 91 14.27 -9.64 -7.19
N ARG A 92 14.76 -10.00 -5.99
CA ARG A 92 14.80 -11.40 -5.52
C ARG A 92 13.43 -12.06 -5.35
N TYR A 93 12.35 -11.27 -5.37
CA TYR A 93 10.96 -11.72 -5.36
C TYR A 93 10.32 -11.68 -6.75
N VAL A 94 11.05 -11.21 -7.75
CA VAL A 94 10.65 -11.22 -9.16
C VAL A 94 11.12 -12.52 -9.79
N SER A 95 10.26 -13.16 -10.57
CA SER A 95 10.60 -14.37 -11.31
C SER A 95 9.92 -14.41 -12.66
N SER A 96 10.53 -15.12 -13.61
CA SER A 96 9.93 -15.39 -14.91
C SER A 96 8.70 -16.30 -14.80
N GLY A 97 7.68 -16.04 -15.62
CA GLY A 97 6.46 -16.82 -15.69
C GLY A 97 5.28 -16.15 -14.99
N ALA A 98 4.10 -16.77 -15.09
CA ALA A 98 2.86 -16.17 -14.60
C ALA A 98 2.70 -16.19 -13.07
N VAL A 99 3.47 -17.03 -12.37
CA VAL A 99 3.39 -17.24 -10.91
C VAL A 99 4.75 -16.98 -10.30
N ALA A 100 4.76 -16.16 -9.23
CA ALA A 100 5.98 -15.85 -8.51
C ALA A 100 6.55 -17.09 -7.81
N SER A 101 7.87 -17.29 -7.91
CA SER A 101 8.57 -18.41 -7.25
C SER A 101 8.68 -18.26 -5.72
N ARG A 102 8.52 -17.02 -5.22
CA ARG A 102 8.63 -16.66 -3.80
C ARG A 102 7.66 -15.52 -3.50
N THR A 103 7.07 -15.58 -2.31
CA THR A 103 6.20 -14.52 -1.79
C THR A 103 6.97 -13.64 -0.82
N MET A 104 6.81 -12.32 -0.92
CA MET A 104 7.33 -11.37 0.05
C MET A 104 6.30 -11.17 1.17
N GLU A 105 6.70 -11.44 2.42
CA GLU A 105 5.87 -11.12 3.58
C GLU A 105 6.20 -9.71 4.09
N LEU A 106 5.27 -8.76 3.92
CA LEU A 106 5.40 -7.40 4.45
C LEU A 106 5.21 -7.29 5.97
N GLY A 107 4.68 -8.34 6.61
CA GLY A 107 4.43 -8.38 8.05
C GLY A 107 3.26 -7.48 8.48
N GLU A 108 3.33 -6.98 9.72
CA GLU A 108 2.33 -6.08 10.28
C GLU A 108 2.79 -4.62 10.19
N LEU A 109 2.16 -3.86 9.29
CA LEU A 109 2.37 -2.42 9.14
C LEU A 109 1.33 -1.64 9.95
N ASN A 110 1.79 -0.66 10.74
CA ASN A 110 0.96 0.30 11.44
C ASN A 110 0.82 1.58 10.60
N LEU A 111 -0.36 1.81 10.04
CA LEU A 111 -0.64 2.92 9.12
C LEU A 111 -0.73 4.29 9.79
N GLU A 112 -0.53 4.40 11.10
CA GLU A 112 -0.41 5.69 11.80
C GLU A 112 0.93 6.40 11.56
N VAL A 113 1.93 5.68 11.01
CA VAL A 113 3.27 6.21 10.75
C VAL A 113 3.20 7.24 9.61
N GLU A 114 3.84 8.38 9.81
CA GLU A 114 4.10 9.35 8.75
C GLU A 114 5.49 9.05 8.17
N LEU A 115 5.55 8.75 6.87
CA LEU A 115 6.81 8.60 6.15
C LEU A 115 7.23 9.98 5.63
N GLU A 116 8.52 10.29 5.65
CA GLU A 116 9.03 11.60 5.22
C GLU A 116 8.69 11.89 3.74
N ASP A 117 8.71 10.86 2.89
CA ASP A 117 8.40 10.91 1.47
C ASP A 117 7.03 10.27 1.14
N GLU A 118 6.04 10.42 2.02
CA GLU A 118 4.67 9.98 1.76
C GLU A 118 3.95 10.90 0.77
N ASP A 119 3.30 10.31 -0.24
CA ASP A 119 2.50 11.03 -1.23
C ASP A 119 1.02 11.11 -0.83
N GLN A 120 0.24 11.91 -1.56
CA GLN A 120 -1.21 11.95 -1.45
C GLN A 120 -1.87 11.75 -2.81
N GLU A 121 -2.76 10.77 -2.90
CA GLU A 121 -3.50 10.47 -4.11
C GLU A 121 -4.95 10.95 -3.97
N CYS A 122 -5.29 11.97 -4.75
CA CYS A 122 -6.64 12.50 -4.87
C CYS A 122 -7.35 11.77 -6.02
N VAL A 123 -7.98 10.62 -5.75
CA VAL A 123 -8.79 9.95 -6.77
C VAL A 123 -9.92 10.88 -7.20
N HIS A 124 -9.75 11.56 -8.32
CA HIS A 124 -10.83 12.22 -9.05
C HIS A 124 -11.53 11.14 -9.86
N ASN A 125 -12.80 10.88 -9.54
CA ASN A 125 -13.68 10.10 -10.41
C ASN A 125 -13.99 10.89 -11.68
#